data_AF-A0A1S2HS74-F1
#
_entry.id   AF-A0A1S2HS74-F1
#
_cell.length_a   1.000
_cell.length_b   1.000
_cell.length_c   1.000
_cell.angle_alpha   90.00
_cell.angle_beta   90.00
_cell.angle_gamma   90.00
#
_symmetry.space_group_name_H-M   'P 1'
#
loop_
_entity.id
_entity.type
_entity.pdbx_description
1 polymer ?
#
loop_
_entity_poly.entity_id
_entity_poly.type
_entity_poly.pdbx_seq_one_letter_code
_entity_poly.pdbx_strand_id
1 'polypeptide(L)'
;MFGRRSPSPRPDDSAGLGIGALVRVVGIDRGGEQWADEPIGVIVAAAGAQLGGTQRAWNVAFDEPAYTTDGRGPFERATVLSRQLVPVEPAAAE
;
A
#
# COMPACT_ATOMS: atom_id res chain seq x y z
N MET A 1 30.23 -21.60 8.87
CA MET A 1 29.94 -20.27 8.32
C MET A 1 28.54 -20.29 7.73
N PHE A 2 27.54 -19.72 8.41
CA PHE A 2 26.20 -19.58 7.85
C PHE A 2 26.11 -18.22 7.17
N GLY A 3 26.17 -18.20 5.83
CA GLY A 3 25.98 -16.99 5.05
C GLY A 3 24.61 -16.40 5.36
N ARG A 4 24.58 -15.13 5.80
CA ARG A 4 23.33 -14.36 5.85
C ARG A 4 22.80 -14.31 4.41
N ARG A 5 21.78 -15.10 4.11
CA ARG A 5 20.97 -14.86 2.91
C ARG A 5 20.37 -13.48 3.12
N SER A 6 20.79 -12.51 2.30
CA SER A 6 20.10 -11.23 2.20
C SER A 6 18.61 -11.53 2.03
N PRO A 7 17.70 -10.82 2.74
CA PRO A 7 16.27 -11.01 2.54
C PRO A 7 15.98 -10.91 1.05
N SER A 8 15.30 -11.91 0.49
CA SER A 8 14.82 -11.81 -0.89
C SER A 8 13.97 -10.55 -0.99
N PRO A 9 14.18 -9.69 -2.00
CA PRO A 9 13.33 -8.53 -2.22
C PRO A 9 11.88 -9.00 -2.25
N ARG A 10 11.02 -8.38 -1.44
CA ARG A 10 9.59 -8.58 -1.56
C ARG A 10 9.18 -8.09 -2.96
N PRO A 11 8.09 -8.63 -3.54
CA PRO A 11 7.58 -8.13 -4.81
C PRO A 11 7.35 -6.60 -4.81
N ASP A 12 7.10 -6.02 -3.64
CA ASP A 12 6.93 -4.57 -3.41
C ASP A 12 8.25 -3.75 -3.34
N ASP A 13 9.40 -4.42 -3.38
CA ASP A 13 10.75 -3.80 -3.37
C ASP A 13 11.27 -3.45 -4.77
N SER A 14 10.57 -3.85 -5.83
CA SER A 14 10.94 -3.43 -7.20
C SER A 14 10.63 -1.95 -7.42
N ALA A 15 11.61 -1.19 -7.91
CA ALA A 15 11.44 0.21 -8.29
C ALA A 15 10.48 0.33 -9.48
N GLY A 16 9.18 0.48 -9.20
CA GLY A 16 8.15 0.84 -10.17
C GLY A 16 7.97 2.35 -10.27
N LEU A 17 7.57 2.84 -11.45
CA LEU A 17 7.14 4.23 -11.62
C LEU A 17 5.73 4.37 -11.05
N GLY A 18 5.59 5.17 -9.98
CA GLY A 18 4.31 5.50 -9.36
C GLY A 18 3.61 6.66 -10.04
N ILE A 19 2.32 6.83 -9.75
CA ILE A 19 1.53 7.98 -10.20
C ILE A 19 1.58 9.16 -9.23
N GLY A 20 2.17 8.99 -8.03
CA GLY A 20 2.36 10.09 -7.08
C GLY A 20 1.07 10.63 -6.46
N ALA A 21 -0.05 9.93 -6.63
CA ALA A 21 -1.34 10.34 -6.09
C ALA A 21 -1.41 10.11 -4.58
N LEU A 22 -1.80 11.15 -3.84
CA LEU A 22 -2.09 11.07 -2.41
C LEU A 22 -3.46 10.40 -2.19
N VAL A 23 -3.49 9.40 -1.34
CA VAL A 23 -4.67 8.57 -1.09
C VAL A 23 -4.84 8.27 0.38
N ARG A 24 -6.10 8.18 0.80
CA ARG A 24 -6.52 7.57 2.06
C ARG A 24 -6.89 6.12 1.82
N VAL A 25 -6.43 5.24 2.69
CA VAL A 25 -6.79 3.82 2.67
C VAL A 25 -7.96 3.58 3.60
N VAL A 26 -9.13 3.27 3.03
CA VAL A 26 -10.36 3.02 3.79
C VAL A 26 -10.64 1.53 3.97
N GLY A 27 -11.36 1.20 5.05
CA GLY A 27 -11.90 -0.15 5.26
C GLY A 27 -12.97 -0.51 4.23
N ILE A 28 -13.10 -1.80 3.93
CA ILE A 28 -14.09 -2.35 3.00
C ILE A 28 -14.66 -3.66 3.53
N ASP A 29 -15.89 -4.00 3.12
CA ASP A 29 -16.60 -5.17 3.65
C ASP A 29 -16.00 -6.52 3.21
N ARG A 30 -15.28 -6.57 2.08
CA ARG A 30 -14.74 -7.82 1.52
C ARG A 30 -13.38 -7.67 0.85
N GLY A 31 -12.47 -8.56 1.25
CA GLY A 31 -11.12 -8.66 0.70
C GLY A 31 -10.23 -7.49 1.09
N GLY A 32 -8.95 -7.57 0.73
CA GLY A 32 -7.96 -6.57 1.16
C GLY A 32 -7.67 -6.63 2.65
N GLU A 33 -6.69 -5.84 3.08
CA GLU A 33 -6.33 -5.70 4.48
C GLU A 33 -7.22 -4.68 5.18
N GLN A 34 -7.54 -4.90 6.45
CA GLN A 34 -8.26 -3.96 7.28
C GLN A 34 -7.26 -3.06 8.01
N TRP A 35 -7.21 -1.79 7.63
CA TRP A 35 -6.26 -0.82 8.15
C TRP A 35 -6.83 -0.09 9.36
N ALA A 36 -6.01 0.05 10.40
CA ALA A 36 -6.32 0.92 11.53
C ALA A 36 -6.15 2.38 11.12
N ASP A 37 -6.98 3.27 11.67
CA ASP A 37 -6.84 4.73 11.56
C ASP A 37 -6.89 5.33 10.14
N GLU A 38 -7.34 4.56 9.14
CA GLU A 38 -7.48 4.98 7.74
C GLU A 38 -6.24 5.72 7.19
N PRO A 39 -5.09 5.04 7.05
CA PRO A 39 -3.80 5.69 6.86
C PRO A 39 -3.71 6.40 5.51
N ILE A 40 -2.91 7.47 5.50
CA ILE A 40 -2.62 8.28 4.32
C ILE A 40 -1.30 7.81 3.69
N GLY A 41 -1.25 7.80 2.36
CA GLY A 41 -0.03 7.45 1.63
C GLY A 41 -0.06 7.89 0.18
N VAL A 42 1.02 7.56 -0.54
CA VAL A 42 1.21 7.89 -1.95
C VAL A 42 1.32 6.60 -2.76
N ILE A 43 0.66 6.57 -3.92
CA ILE A 43 0.81 5.45 -4.86
C ILE A 43 2.18 5.51 -5.55
N VAL A 44 3.03 4.54 -5.23
CA VAL A 44 4.43 4.46 -5.71
C VAL A 44 4.64 3.45 -6.82
N ALA A 45 3.71 2.50 -7.02
CA ALA A 45 3.74 1.59 -8.18
C ALA A 45 2.39 0.91 -8.40
N ALA A 46 2.14 0.44 -9.61
CA ALA A 46 1.12 -0.57 -9.85
C ALA A 46 1.51 -1.87 -9.14
N ALA A 47 0.57 -2.52 -8.45
CA ALA A 47 0.79 -3.90 -8.04
C ALA A 47 0.50 -4.80 -9.24
N GLY A 48 1.30 -5.87 -9.41
CA GLY A 48 1.06 -6.86 -10.47
C GLY A 48 -0.36 -7.43 -10.39
N ALA A 49 -0.89 -7.91 -11.52
CA ALA A 49 -2.20 -8.55 -11.54
C ALA A 49 -2.24 -9.72 -10.55
N GLN A 50 -3.09 -9.65 -9.52
CA GLN A 50 -3.39 -10.82 -8.70
C GLN A 50 -4.06 -11.88 -9.59
N LEU A 51 -3.62 -13.13 -9.43
CA LEU A 51 -4.18 -14.30 -10.10
C LEU A 51 -5.70 -14.30 -9.91
N GLY A 52 -6.46 -14.28 -11.02
CA GLY A 52 -7.92 -14.15 -11.00
C GLY A 52 -8.47 -12.90 -11.68
N GLY A 53 -7.60 -11.99 -12.14
CA GLY A 53 -7.85 -11.05 -13.22
C GLY A 53 -9.13 -10.22 -13.08
N THR A 54 -9.10 -9.14 -12.28
CA THR A 54 -9.85 -7.86 -12.44
C THR A 54 -9.53 -6.91 -11.26
N GLN A 55 -9.09 -7.43 -10.11
CA GLN A 55 -8.73 -6.61 -8.95
C GLN A 55 -7.44 -5.83 -9.23
N ARG A 56 -7.57 -4.53 -9.56
CA ARG A 56 -6.43 -3.62 -9.63
C ARG A 56 -5.99 -3.28 -8.21
N ALA A 57 -4.72 -3.52 -7.90
CA ALA A 57 -4.12 -3.13 -6.64
C ALA A 57 -2.91 -2.23 -6.91
N TRP A 58 -2.48 -1.48 -5.89
CA TRP A 58 -1.41 -0.50 -5.98
C TRP A 58 -0.49 -0.63 -4.78
N ASN A 59 0.79 -0.42 -5.01
CA ASN A 59 1.75 -0.24 -3.92
C ASN A 59 1.61 1.20 -3.39
N VAL A 60 1.24 1.32 -2.13
CA VAL A 60 1.10 2.58 -1.40
C VAL A 60 2.22 2.66 -0.38
N ALA A 61 3.02 3.73 -0.44
CA ALA A 61 3.94 4.08 0.64
C ALA A 61 3.20 5.02 1.59
N PHE A 62 3.16 4.67 2.88
CA PHE A 62 2.42 5.46 3.87
C PHE A 62 3.25 6.64 4.36
N ASP A 63 2.56 7.72 4.72
CA ASP A 63 3.17 8.93 5.30
C ASP A 63 3.70 8.65 6.71
N GLU A 64 2.90 7.91 7.50
CA GLU A 64 3.31 7.31 8.77
C GLU A 64 3.18 5.78 8.69
N PRO A 65 4.06 4.99 9.35
CA PRO A 65 3.96 3.55 9.29
C PRO A 65 2.62 3.02 9.81
N ALA A 66 1.89 2.31 8.95
CA ALA A 66 0.52 1.91 9.20
C ALA A 66 0.40 0.56 9.91
N TYR A 67 -0.70 0.39 10.64
CA TYR A 67 -1.07 -0.87 11.28
C TYR A 67 -2.40 -1.38 10.72
N THR A 68 -2.57 -2.69 10.73
CA THR A 68 -3.87 -3.32 10.48
C THR A 68 -4.68 -3.41 11.77
N THR A 69 -6.00 -3.58 11.66
CA THR A 69 -6.90 -3.69 12.83
C THR A 69 -6.64 -4.94 13.68
N ASP A 70 -6.00 -5.96 13.11
CA ASP A 70 -5.52 -7.16 13.82
C ASP A 70 -4.12 -6.99 14.46
N GLY A 71 -3.55 -5.78 14.39
CA GLY A 71 -2.30 -5.42 15.04
C GLY A 71 -1.02 -5.76 14.27
N ARG A 72 -1.09 -6.16 13.00
CA ARG A 72 0.12 -6.32 12.16
C ARG A 72 0.65 -4.95 11.73
N GLY A 73 1.97 -4.88 11.53
CA GLY A 73 2.70 -3.66 11.21
C GLY A 73 3.92 -3.48 12.14
N PRO A 74 4.56 -2.30 12.12
CA PRO A 74 4.28 -1.17 11.24
C PRO A 74 4.65 -1.46 9.78
N PHE A 75 3.81 -1.03 8.86
CA PHE A 75 4.07 -1.12 7.42
C PHE A 75 4.43 0.27 6.88
N GLU A 76 5.62 0.42 6.32
CA GLU A 76 5.98 1.63 5.55
C GLU A 76 5.36 1.63 4.15
N ARG A 77 5.05 0.43 3.63
CA ARG A 77 4.46 0.22 2.31
C ARG A 77 3.61 -1.04 2.30
N ALA A 78 2.54 -1.04 1.51
CA ALA A 78 1.74 -2.23 1.23
C ALA A 78 1.07 -2.20 -0.15
N THR A 79 0.78 -3.39 -0.67
CA THR A 79 -0.16 -3.55 -1.78
C THR A 79 -1.60 -3.40 -1.28
N VAL A 80 -2.31 -2.40 -1.80
CA VAL A 80 -3.68 -2.02 -1.40
C VAL A 80 -4.61 -2.11 -2.60
N LEU A 81 -5.84 -2.59 -2.40
CA LEU A 81 -6.82 -2.71 -3.48
C LEU A 81 -7.31 -1.32 -3.93
N SER A 82 -7.50 -1.11 -5.24
CA SER A 82 -7.97 0.18 -5.79
C SER A 82 -9.24 0.70 -5.11
N ARG A 83 -10.15 -0.21 -4.73
CA ARG A 83 -11.41 0.14 -4.06
C ARG A 83 -11.25 0.67 -2.63
N GLN A 84 -10.08 0.48 -2.02
CA GLN A 84 -9.76 1.05 -0.71
C GLN A 84 -9.10 2.42 -0.84
N LEU A 85 -8.75 2.87 -2.05
CA LEU A 85 -8.01 4.11 -2.26
C LEU A 85 -8.97 5.24 -2.58
N VAL A 86 -9.10 6.18 -1.65
CA VAL A 86 -9.85 7.42 -1.84
C VAL A 86 -8.84 8.55 -2.08
N PRO A 87 -8.89 9.26 -3.21
CA PRO A 87 -8.02 10.41 -3.43
C PRO A 87 -8.19 11.46 -2.33
N VAL A 88 -7.07 12.02 -1.88
CA VAL A 88 -7.06 13.15 -0.93
C VAL A 88 -6.74 14.40 -1.73
N GLU A 89 -7.57 15.43 -1.61
CA GLU A 89 -7.25 16.72 -2.22
C GLU A 89 -6.04 17.32 -1.51
N PRO A 90 -4.99 17.74 -2.23
CA PRO A 90 -3.92 18.49 -1.61
C PRO A 90 -4.53 19.78 -1.04
N ALA A 91 -4.20 20.10 0.22
CA ALA A 91 -4.53 21.41 0.76
C ALA A 91 -4.01 22.47 -0.23
N ALA A 92 -4.89 23.32 -0.74
CA ALA A 92 -4.49 24.39 -1.64
C ALA A 92 -3.41 25.20 -0.91
N ALA A 93 -2.22 25.28 -1.50
CA ALA A 93 -1.19 26.18 -1.01
C ALA A 93 -1.72 27.61 -1.17
N GLU A 94 -1.99 28.29 -0.05
CA GLU A 94 -2.34 29.71 -0.01
C GLU A 94 -1.19 30.60 -0.49
#